data_AF-A0A094JYH5-F1
#
_entry.id   AF-A0A094JYH5-F1
#
_cell.length_a   1.000
_cell.length_b   1.000
_cell.length_c   1.000
_cell.angle_alpha   90.00
_cell.angle_beta   90.00
_cell.angle_gamma   90.00
#
_symmetry.space_group_name_H-M   'P 1'
#
loop_
_entity.id
_entity.type
_entity.pdbx_description
1 polymer ?
#
loop_
_entity_poly.entity_id
_entity_poly.type
_entity_poly.pdbx_seq_one_letter_code
_entity_poly.pdbx_strand_id
1 'polypeptide(L)'
;MPTFHFLTTFSNKNIYKRTLMETRLTFFVELSEEGILDVMRKLNNLIKRTAEKQNVVCVDINNLIPKTPEYYADELHYTDKESELIAKKLCESLIRSNFCNKV
;
A
#
# COMPACT_ATOMS: atom_id res chain seq x y z
N MET A 1 0.87 -9.60 -7.77
CA MET A 1 0.53 -9.37 -6.36
C MET A 1 0.74 -7.90 -6.03
N PRO A 2 -0.28 -7.16 -5.58
CA PRO A 2 -0.11 -5.80 -5.12
C PRO A 2 0.53 -5.74 -3.72
N THR A 3 1.26 -4.66 -3.41
CA THR A 3 1.65 -4.34 -2.02
C THR A 3 0.44 -3.86 -1.21
N PHE A 4 0.60 -3.73 0.11
CA PHE A 4 -0.42 -3.18 1.00
C PHE A 4 -0.29 -1.66 1.09
N HIS A 5 -1.37 -0.92 0.89
CA HIS A 5 -1.34 0.54 1.03
C HIS A 5 -1.65 0.97 2.47
N PHE A 6 -1.19 2.15 2.85
CA PHE A 6 -1.49 2.77 4.15
C PHE A 6 -1.32 4.28 3.97
N LEU A 7 -2.29 5.10 4.42
CA LEU A 7 -2.21 6.56 4.24
C LEU A 7 -0.98 7.13 4.94
N THR A 8 -0.77 6.72 6.18
CA THR A 8 0.29 7.26 7.02
C THR A 8 1.62 6.55 6.78
N THR A 9 2.69 7.30 6.91
CA THR A 9 4.07 6.88 6.72
C THR A 9 4.92 7.61 7.75
N PHE A 10 6.17 7.19 7.93
CA PHE A 10 7.09 7.90 8.82
C PHE A 10 7.27 9.39 8.45
N SER A 11 7.17 9.74 7.16
CA SER A 11 7.38 11.12 6.70
C SER A 11 6.17 12.03 6.90
N ASN A 12 4.95 11.48 6.95
CA ASN A 12 3.72 12.27 7.08
C ASN A 12 2.93 11.99 8.38
N LYS A 13 3.45 11.18 9.32
CA LYS A 13 2.73 10.80 10.55
C LYS A 13 2.24 11.96 11.40
N ASN A 14 2.95 13.09 11.40
CA ASN A 14 2.53 14.26 12.16
C ASN A 14 1.36 15.00 11.48
N ILE A 15 1.21 14.87 10.16
CA ILE A 15 0.10 15.45 9.39
C ILE A 15 -1.17 14.63 9.67
N TYR A 16 -1.07 13.31 9.67
CA TYR A 16 -2.21 12.39 9.84
C TYR A 16 -2.28 11.74 11.23
N LYS A 17 -1.71 12.40 12.25
CA LYS A 17 -1.59 11.84 13.60
C LYS A 17 -2.91 11.37 14.17
N ARG A 18 -3.98 12.14 13.96
CA ARG A 18 -5.32 11.80 14.44
C ARG A 18 -5.83 10.50 13.81
N THR A 19 -5.74 10.38 12.49
CA THR A 19 -6.16 9.18 11.75
C THR A 19 -5.37 7.95 12.20
N LEU A 20 -4.05 8.09 12.36
CA LEU A 20 -3.19 7.01 12.84
C LEU A 20 -3.54 6.58 14.27
N MET A 21 -3.80 7.54 15.17
CA MET A 21 -4.21 7.27 16.55
C MET A 21 -5.58 6.59 16.61
N GLU A 22 -6.57 7.04 15.84
CA GLU A 22 -7.90 6.43 15.77
C GLU A 22 -7.82 5.00 15.22
N THR A 23 -7.03 4.78 14.16
CA THR A 23 -6.78 3.45 13.60
C THR A 23 -6.12 2.54 14.63
N ARG A 24 -5.10 3.04 15.34
CA ARG A 24 -4.43 2.29 16.42
C ARG A 24 -5.43 1.86 17.49
N LEU A 25 -6.23 2.79 18.00
CA LEU A 25 -7.19 2.52 19.08
C LEU A 25 -8.33 1.59 18.66
N THR A 26 -8.60 1.47 17.36
CA THR A 26 -9.67 0.62 16.84
C THR A 26 -9.18 -0.77 16.45
N PHE A 27 -8.00 -0.88 15.81
CA PHE A 27 -7.57 -2.11 15.15
C PHE A 27 -6.23 -2.67 15.62
N PHE A 28 -5.38 -1.85 16.25
CA PHE A 28 -4.00 -2.21 16.58
C PHE A 28 -3.63 -1.76 18.00
N VAL A 29 -4.50 -2.05 18.97
CA VAL A 29 -4.40 -1.50 20.34
C VAL A 29 -3.11 -1.89 21.06
N GLU A 30 -2.55 -3.04 20.71
CA GLU A 30 -1.31 -3.59 21.26
C GLU A 30 -0.04 -2.98 20.66
N LEU A 31 -0.15 -2.27 19.53
CA LEU A 31 0.99 -1.66 18.85
C LEU A 31 1.11 -0.18 19.19
N SER A 32 2.32 0.37 19.16
CA SER A 32 2.51 1.83 19.09
C SER A 32 2.25 2.34 17.67
N GLU A 33 2.07 3.65 17.51
CA GLU A 33 1.97 4.29 16.18
C GLU A 33 3.18 3.95 15.31
N GLU A 34 4.40 4.05 15.87
CA GLU A 34 5.63 3.64 15.20
C GLU A 34 5.65 2.14 14.87
N GLY A 35 5.11 1.30 15.76
CA GLY A 35 5.01 -0.13 15.57
C GLY A 35 4.12 -0.48 14.37
N ILE A 36 2.98 0.20 14.21
CA ILE A 36 2.09 0.04 13.05
C ILE A 36 2.85 0.40 11.77
N LEU A 37 3.48 1.57 11.73
CA LEU A 37 4.21 2.02 10.53
C LEU A 37 5.38 1.09 10.18
N ASP A 38 6.09 0.57 11.19
CA ASP A 38 7.17 -0.41 10.97
C ASP A 38 6.64 -1.74 10.43
N VAL A 39 5.54 -2.26 10.99
CA VAL A 39 4.89 -3.49 10.53
C VAL A 39 4.39 -3.34 9.09
N MET A 40 3.72 -2.24 8.75
CA MET A 40 3.26 -2.00 7.37
C MET A 40 4.42 -1.93 6.37
N ARG A 41 5.52 -1.27 6.74
CA ARG A 41 6.75 -1.24 5.93
C ARG A 41 7.34 -2.64 5.76
N LYS A 42 7.44 -3.43 6.84
CA LYS A 42 7.98 -4.79 6.81
C LYS A 42 7.10 -5.74 6.00
N LEU A 43 5.78 -5.63 6.12
CA LEU A 43 4.81 -6.36 5.30
C LEU A 43 5.04 -6.09 3.81
N ASN A 44 5.12 -4.83 3.41
CA ASN A 44 5.37 -4.47 2.01
C ASN A 44 6.71 -5.00 1.49
N ASN A 45 7.77 -4.93 2.30
CA ASN A 45 9.06 -5.50 1.94
C ASN A 45 8.98 -7.03 1.80
N LEU A 46 8.22 -7.70 2.67
CA LEU A 46 8.01 -9.15 2.60
C LEU A 46 7.23 -9.55 1.33
N ILE A 47 6.17 -8.82 0.99
CA ILE A 47 5.40 -9.03 -0.25
C ILE A 47 6.32 -8.94 -1.46
N LYS A 48 7.13 -7.88 -1.56
CA LYS A 48 8.07 -7.67 -2.68
C LYS A 48 9.09 -8.80 -2.80
N ARG A 49 9.76 -9.17 -1.69
CA ARG A 49 10.74 -10.26 -1.66
C ARG A 49 10.13 -11.61 -2.02
N THR A 50 8.91 -11.85 -1.57
CA THR A 50 8.18 -13.10 -1.86
C THR A 50 7.82 -13.18 -3.33
N ALA A 51 7.33 -12.08 -3.91
CA ALA A 51 6.99 -12.01 -5.31
C ALA A 51 8.21 -12.24 -6.22
N GLU A 52 9.35 -11.63 -5.87
CA GLU A 52 10.64 -11.88 -6.54
C GLU A 52 11.06 -13.36 -6.45
N LYS A 53 11.04 -13.94 -5.23
CA LYS A 53 11.39 -15.35 -5.01
C LYS A 53 10.50 -16.32 -5.80
N GLN A 54 9.22 -15.99 -5.97
CA GLN A 54 8.26 -16.81 -6.70
C GLN A 54 8.20 -16.49 -8.21
N ASN A 55 9.02 -15.54 -8.69
CA ASN A 55 8.98 -15.05 -10.06
C ASN A 55 7.57 -14.61 -10.51
N VAL A 56 6.85 -13.92 -9.61
CA VAL A 56 5.53 -13.35 -9.90
C VAL A 56 5.61 -11.83 -9.90
N VAL A 57 4.83 -11.20 -10.79
CA VAL A 57 4.82 -9.73 -10.90
C VAL A 57 4.30 -9.10 -9.60
N CYS A 58 5.08 -8.17 -9.06
CA CYS A 58 4.71 -7.34 -7.92
C CYS A 58 4.33 -5.93 -8.39
N VAL A 59 3.16 -5.44 -7.97
CA VAL A 59 2.72 -4.06 -8.26
C VAL A 59 2.80 -3.27 -6.96
N ASP A 60 3.74 -2.33 -6.89
CA ASP A 60 3.99 -1.56 -5.67
C ASP A 60 3.01 -0.39 -5.51
N ILE A 61 1.74 -0.71 -5.23
CA ILE A 61 0.69 0.30 -5.06
C ILE A 61 0.97 1.27 -3.92
N ASN A 62 1.70 0.83 -2.88
CA ASN A 62 1.99 1.67 -1.73
C ASN A 62 2.78 2.94 -2.08
N ASN A 63 3.68 2.86 -3.07
CA ASN A 63 4.49 4.01 -3.52
C ASN A 63 3.91 4.68 -4.77
N LEU A 64 2.89 4.09 -5.38
CA LEU A 64 2.28 4.57 -6.62
C LEU A 64 1.28 5.70 -6.37
N ILE A 65 0.63 5.67 -5.21
CA ILE A 65 -0.46 6.59 -4.87
C ILE A 65 0.04 7.71 -3.95
N PRO A 66 -0.25 8.99 -4.26
CA PRO A 66 0.01 10.09 -3.35
C PRO A 66 -0.65 9.86 -1.99
N LYS A 67 0.11 10.03 -0.91
CA LYS A 67 -0.36 9.85 0.47
C LYS A 67 -1.15 11.08 0.96
N THR A 68 -2.31 11.31 0.33
CA THR A 68 -3.20 12.45 0.61
C THR A 68 -4.66 12.01 0.76
N PRO A 69 -5.49 12.74 1.54
CA PRO A 69 -6.90 12.40 1.73
C PRO A 69 -7.75 12.42 0.45
N GLU A 70 -7.22 12.97 -0.65
CA GLU A 70 -7.86 12.90 -1.96
C GLU A 70 -7.96 11.47 -2.50
N TYR A 71 -7.03 10.60 -2.11
CA TYR A 71 -6.97 9.21 -2.56
C TYR A 71 -7.51 8.24 -1.50
N TYR A 72 -7.41 8.61 -0.21
CA TYR A 72 -7.72 7.75 0.93
C TYR A 72 -9.03 8.14 1.61
N ALA A 73 -9.95 7.18 1.75
CA ALA A 73 -11.20 7.36 2.51
C ALA A 73 -10.93 7.30 4.03
N ASP A 74 -10.02 6.40 4.43
CA ASP A 74 -9.46 6.31 5.77
C ASP A 74 -8.01 5.80 5.69
N GLU A 75 -7.46 5.29 6.79
CA GLU A 75 -6.09 4.79 6.83
C GLU A 75 -5.81 3.60 5.88
N LEU A 76 -6.85 2.84 5.53
CA LEU A 76 -6.83 1.49 4.93
C LEU A 76 -7.71 1.32 3.69
N HIS A 77 -8.56 2.29 3.36
CA HIS A 77 -9.54 2.18 2.28
C HIS A 77 -9.40 3.29 1.24
N TYR A 78 -9.64 2.89 -0.01
CA TYR A 78 -9.57 3.75 -1.18
C TYR A 78 -10.80 4.65 -1.31
N THR A 79 -10.58 5.81 -1.93
CA THR A 79 -11.63 6.51 -2.69
C THR A 79 -11.81 5.85 -4.06
N ASP A 80 -12.87 6.23 -4.78
CA ASP A 80 -13.06 5.82 -6.19
C ASP A 80 -11.88 6.27 -7.06
N LYS A 81 -11.32 7.46 -6.77
CA LYS A 81 -10.20 8.02 -7.50
C LYS A 81 -8.92 7.19 -7.35
N GLU A 82 -8.61 6.73 -6.14
CA GLU A 82 -7.49 5.81 -5.93
C GLU A 82 -7.75 4.44 -6.58
N SER A 83 -8.98 3.94 -6.47
CA SER A 83 -9.38 2.65 -7.06
C SER A 83 -9.18 2.63 -8.57
N GLU A 84 -9.57 3.71 -9.27
CA GLU A 84 -9.36 3.83 -10.72
C GLU A 84 -7.87 3.83 -11.09
N LEU A 85 -7.04 4.57 -10.35
CA LEU A 85 -5.60 4.63 -10.59
C LEU A 85 -4.92 3.28 -10.37
N ILE A 86 -5.28 2.57 -9.29
CA ILE A 86 -4.78 1.22 -9.00
C ILE A 86 -5.22 0.23 -10.08
N ALA A 87 -6.49 0.25 -10.47
CA ALA A 87 -7.03 -0.64 -11.51
C ALA A 87 -6.27 -0.48 -12.83
N LYS A 88 -6.07 0.77 -13.28
CA LYS A 88 -5.28 1.08 -14.47
C LYS A 88 -3.87 0.50 -14.39
N LYS A 89 -3.19 0.66 -13.25
CA LYS A 89 -1.81 0.21 -13.05
C LYS A 89 -1.70 -1.30 -12.97
N LEU A 90 -2.67 -1.97 -12.36
CA LEU A 90 -2.76 -3.43 -12.38
C LEU A 90 -2.97 -3.96 -13.80
N CYS A 91 -3.87 -3.36 -14.58
CA CYS A 91 -4.08 -3.73 -15.98
C CYS A 91 -2.81 -3.55 -16.81
N GLU A 92 -2.12 -2.42 -16.69
CA GLU A 92 -0.84 -2.17 -17.37
C GLU A 92 0.21 -3.25 -17.02
N SER A 93 0.32 -3.63 -15.74
CA SER A 93 1.25 -4.67 -15.29
C SER A 93 0.90 -6.06 -15.84
N LEU A 94 -0.38 -6.44 -15.84
CA LEU A 94 -0.85 -7.73 -16.35
C LEU A 94 -0.64 -7.87 -17.87
N ILE A 95 -0.89 -6.79 -18.61
CA ILE A 95 -0.64 -6.74 -20.04
C ILE A 95 0.86 -6.96 -20.30
N ARG A 96 1.74 -6.18 -19.66
CA ARG A 96 3.20 -6.32 -19.84
C ARG A 96 3.70 -7.73 -19.49
N SER A 97 3.21 -8.33 -18.41
CA SER A 97 3.64 -9.68 -18.01
C SER A 97 3.22 -10.76 -19.00
N ASN A 98 2.04 -10.64 -19.61
CA ASN A 98 1.57 -11.59 -20.61
C ASN A 98 2.27 -11.44 -21.97
N PHE A 99 2.78 -10.25 -22.29
CA PHE A 99 3.54 -10.03 -23.51
C PHE A 99 5.03 -10.38 -23.37
N CYS A 100 5.64 -10.21 -22.19
CA CYS A 100 7.05 -10.58 -21.97
C CYS A 100 7.30 -12.10 -21.85
N ASN A 101 6.26 -12.92 -21.67
CA ASN A 101 6.36 -14.39 -21.68
C ASN A 101 6.22 -15.02 -23.08
N LYS A 102 6.18 -14.21 -24.16
CA LYS A 102 6.25 -14.67 -25.55
C LYS A 102 7.58 -14.26 -26.18
N VAL A 103 8.67 -14.90 -25.78
CA VAL A 103 9.92 -14.98 -26.56
C VAL A 103 10.45 -16.40 -26.44
#